data_AF-A0A9W9AD18-F1
#
_entry.id   AF-A0A9W9AD18-F1
#
_cell.length_a   1.000
_cell.length_b   1.000
_cell.length_c   1.000
_cell.angle_alpha   90.00
_cell.angle_beta   90.00
_cell.angle_gamma   90.00
#
_symmetry.space_group_name_H-M   'P 1'
#
loop_
_entity.id
_entity.type
_entity.pdbx_description
1 polymer ?
#
loop_
_entity_poly.entity_id
_entity_poly.type
_entity_poly.pdbx_seq_one_letter_code
_entity_poly.pdbx_strand_id
1 'polypeptide(L)'
;MQRFLSFAIILSLVPFSFSATANSPQIYLNPPEFEIVDTPSYLQVNNMPSLADLLTIESSASIFYSYARELALSQLFADSKSSVREGEQKRTVENAGLTLLVPTNKAVMALARKPHQGPPPKNANEGITISDEEFHKLSKENVQRWVEAHIIATSPLTFPAPAVTYDTVLQGKSVSFTSTQGNGEGEDWKTVTIEDGIKILSTKQASNGMLYLIDATIDID
;
A
#
# COMPACT_ATOMS: atom_id res chain seq x y z
N MET A 1 -42.07 41.07 5.88
CA MET A 1 -40.93 41.93 5.43
C MET A 1 -40.05 41.07 4.54
N GLN A 2 -40.13 41.15 3.21
CA GLN A 2 -39.56 42.19 2.32
C GLN A 2 -38.02 42.07 2.24
N ARG A 3 -37.49 41.34 1.23
CA ARG A 3 -36.75 41.81 0.02
C ARG A 3 -35.22 41.83 0.22
N PHE A 4 -34.46 40.99 -0.49
CA PHE A 4 -33.78 41.18 -1.80
C PHE A 4 -32.44 41.96 -1.76
N LEU A 5 -31.61 41.67 -2.77
CA LEU A 5 -30.33 42.27 -3.22
C LEU A 5 -29.07 41.60 -2.63
N SER A 6 -28.23 40.84 -3.36
CA SER A 6 -27.57 41.00 -4.68
C SER A 6 -26.68 42.22 -4.86
N PHE A 7 -25.54 41.97 -5.53
CA PHE A 7 -24.49 42.86 -6.04
C PHE A 7 -23.35 43.20 -5.07
N ALA A 8 -22.07 43.28 -5.44
CA ALA A 8 -21.44 43.31 -6.76
C ALA A 8 -19.98 42.80 -6.69
N ILE A 9 -19.51 42.25 -7.81
CA ILE A 9 -18.11 42.10 -8.19
C ILE A 9 -17.50 43.50 -8.38
N ILE A 10 -16.31 43.74 -7.85
CA ILE A 10 -15.44 44.82 -8.31
C ILE A 10 -14.06 44.24 -8.65
N LEU A 11 -13.82 44.21 -9.95
CA LEU A 11 -12.54 44.01 -10.61
C LEU A 11 -11.80 45.37 -10.64
N SER A 12 -10.55 45.42 -10.21
CA SER A 12 -9.68 46.57 -10.46
C SER A 12 -8.30 46.12 -10.95
N LEU A 13 -8.07 46.29 -12.25
CA LEU A 13 -6.75 46.46 -12.86
C LEU A 13 -6.18 47.83 -12.46
N VAL A 14 -4.90 47.93 -12.12
CA VAL A 14 -4.00 48.96 -12.68
C VAL A 14 -2.53 48.49 -12.61
N PRO A 15 -1.67 48.78 -13.61
CA PRO A 15 -0.31 48.28 -13.72
C PRO A 15 0.72 49.27 -13.18
N PHE A 16 1.90 48.80 -12.77
CA PHE A 16 3.09 49.65 -12.68
C PHE A 16 4.32 48.90 -13.19
N SER A 17 4.74 49.30 -14.38
CA SER A 17 6.06 49.04 -14.94
C SER A 17 7.06 50.00 -14.31
N PHE A 18 8.18 49.47 -13.81
CA PHE A 18 9.40 50.23 -13.68
C PHE A 18 10.52 49.42 -14.33
N SER A 19 11.00 49.90 -15.47
CA SER A 19 12.26 49.48 -16.07
C SER A 19 13.38 50.31 -15.47
N ALA A 20 14.35 49.66 -14.82
CA ALA A 20 15.62 50.27 -14.46
C ALA A 20 16.70 49.61 -15.33
N THR A 21 17.24 50.38 -16.28
CA THR A 21 18.40 49.97 -17.10
C THR A 21 19.66 50.37 -16.35
N ALA A 22 20.36 49.41 -15.78
CA ALA A 22 21.76 49.57 -15.36
C ALA A 22 22.65 48.92 -16.42
N ASN A 23 23.26 49.76 -17.27
CA ASN A 23 24.30 49.32 -18.19
C ASN A 23 25.61 49.12 -17.43
N SER A 24 25.94 47.87 -17.12
CA SER A 24 27.29 47.48 -16.73
C SER A 24 28.05 46.95 -17.96
N PRO A 25 29.31 47.34 -18.19
CA PRO A 25 30.12 46.77 -19.26
C PRO A 25 30.35 45.28 -18.98
N GLN A 26 29.80 44.42 -19.84
CA GLN A 26 30.02 42.97 -19.81
C GLN A 26 31.43 42.67 -20.32
N ILE A 27 32.29 42.16 -19.46
CA ILE A 27 33.57 41.57 -19.85
C ILE A 27 33.26 40.23 -20.53
N TYR A 28 33.56 40.12 -21.82
CA TYR A 28 33.41 38.87 -22.58
C TYR A 28 34.52 37.90 -22.18
N LEU A 29 34.22 37.00 -21.26
CA LEU A 29 34.99 35.76 -21.08
C LEU A 29 34.28 34.70 -21.91
N ASN A 30 34.92 34.21 -22.98
CA ASN A 30 34.43 33.05 -23.71
C ASN A 30 34.33 31.86 -22.72
N PRO A 31 33.13 31.34 -22.43
CA PRO A 31 33.03 30.08 -21.71
C PRO A 31 33.48 28.95 -22.64
N PRO A 32 34.12 27.89 -22.11
CA PRO A 32 34.42 26.71 -22.89
C PRO A 32 33.12 26.13 -23.45
N GLU A 33 33.18 25.72 -24.71
CA GLU A 33 32.10 25.07 -25.45
C GLU A 33 31.73 23.76 -24.74
N PHE A 34 30.81 23.83 -23.79
CA PHE A 34 30.17 22.66 -23.20
C PHE A 34 28.95 22.34 -24.08
N GLU A 35 29.00 21.21 -24.77
CA GLU A 35 27.82 20.59 -25.36
C GLU A 35 26.82 20.31 -24.24
N ILE A 36 25.80 21.17 -24.10
CA ILE A 36 24.64 20.89 -23.27
C ILE A 36 23.84 19.84 -24.04
N VAL A 37 24.03 18.57 -23.66
CA VAL A 37 23.09 17.49 -24.01
C VAL A 37 21.79 17.79 -23.28
N ASP A 38 20.93 18.55 -23.94
CA ASP A 38 19.62 18.95 -23.46
C ASP A 38 18.68 17.72 -23.50
N THR A 39 18.82 16.86 -22.50
CA THR A 39 17.80 15.86 -22.19
C THR A 39 16.98 16.40 -21.03
N PRO A 40 15.80 16.98 -21.28
CA PRO A 40 14.88 17.29 -20.20
C PRO A 40 14.52 15.96 -19.53
N SER A 41 15.06 15.75 -18.33
CA SER A 41 14.59 14.71 -17.43
C SER A 41 13.19 15.11 -16.98
N TYR A 42 12.18 14.79 -17.79
CA TYR A 42 10.80 14.88 -17.37
C TYR A 42 10.67 14.04 -16.11
N LEU A 43 10.38 14.68 -14.98
CA LEU A 43 9.97 13.98 -13.77
C LEU A 43 8.82 13.07 -14.17
N GLN A 44 9.08 11.77 -14.20
CA GLN A 44 8.08 10.77 -14.50
C GLN A 44 7.18 10.68 -13.27
N VAL A 45 6.22 11.60 -13.18
CA VAL A 45 5.17 11.58 -12.16
C VAL A 45 4.32 10.35 -12.45
N ASN A 46 4.60 9.27 -11.73
CA ASN A 46 3.68 8.14 -11.66
C ASN A 46 2.40 8.68 -11.01
N ASN A 47 1.37 8.96 -11.81
CA ASN A 47 0.09 9.49 -11.34
C ASN A 47 -0.71 8.51 -10.45
N MET A 48 -0.19 7.31 -10.19
CA MET A 48 -0.85 6.28 -9.40
C MET A 48 -0.26 6.22 -7.99
N PRO A 49 -1.09 6.29 -6.93
CA PRO A 49 -0.61 6.17 -5.55
C PRO A 49 0.09 4.83 -5.30
N SER A 50 1.07 4.82 -4.39
CA SER A 50 1.67 3.59 -3.88
C SER A 50 0.71 2.83 -2.94
N LEU A 51 1.04 1.59 -2.58
CA LEU A 51 0.29 0.84 -1.57
C LEU A 51 0.27 1.58 -0.21
N ALA A 52 1.38 2.23 0.16
CA ALA A 52 1.45 3.06 1.37
C ALA A 52 0.49 4.26 1.29
N ASP A 53 0.41 4.93 0.14
CA ASP A 53 -0.50 6.04 -0.08
C ASP A 53 -1.97 5.57 0.01
N LEU A 54 -2.29 4.44 -0.64
CA LEU A 54 -3.62 3.84 -0.56
C LEU A 54 -4.02 3.48 0.87
N LEU A 55 -3.13 2.86 1.64
CA LEU A 55 -3.38 2.52 3.04
C LEU A 55 -3.54 3.75 3.93
N THR A 56 -2.91 4.86 3.58
CA THR A 56 -3.03 6.13 4.31
C THR A 56 -4.41 6.77 4.11
N ILE A 57 -4.97 6.70 2.91
CA ILE A 57 -6.29 7.28 2.60
C ILE A 57 -7.46 6.33 2.90
N GLU A 58 -7.21 5.01 2.99
CA GLU A 58 -8.23 4.01 3.24
C GLU A 58 -8.63 3.95 4.72
N SER A 59 -9.58 4.80 5.11
CA SER A 59 -10.04 4.90 6.51
C SER A 59 -10.54 3.57 7.09
N SER A 60 -11.14 2.69 6.28
CA SER A 60 -11.61 1.38 6.73
C SER A 60 -10.49 0.38 6.99
N ALA A 61 -9.25 0.68 6.62
CA ALA A 61 -8.06 -0.16 6.82
C ALA A 61 -7.08 0.42 7.85
N SER A 62 -7.43 1.51 8.53
CA SER A 62 -6.51 2.27 9.38
C SER A 62 -5.91 1.47 10.54
N ILE A 63 -6.62 0.50 11.10
CA ILE A 63 -6.09 -0.37 12.17
C ILE A 63 -5.00 -1.29 11.61
N PHE A 64 -5.25 -1.93 10.46
CA PHE A 64 -4.25 -2.75 9.79
C PHE A 64 -3.00 -1.93 9.45
N TYR A 65 -3.19 -0.75 8.87
CA TYR A 65 -2.07 0.11 8.50
C TYR A 65 -1.28 0.60 9.71
N SER A 66 -1.95 0.85 10.85
CA SER A 66 -1.26 1.22 12.09
C SER A 66 -0.29 0.13 12.54
N TYR A 67 -0.72 -1.14 12.52
CA TYR A 67 0.17 -2.27 12.81
C TYR A 67 1.31 -2.40 11.80
N ALA A 68 1.02 -2.31 10.50
CA ALA A 68 2.04 -2.46 9.48
C ALA A 68 3.07 -1.31 9.50
N ARG A 69 2.66 -0.10 9.87
CA ARG A 69 3.53 1.08 9.96
C ARG A 69 4.51 1.03 11.14
N GLU A 70 4.13 0.37 12.23
CA GLU A 70 5.02 0.14 13.38
C GLU A 70 6.18 -0.84 13.05
N LEU A 71 6.08 -1.51 11.91
CA LEU A 71 7.09 -2.42 11.39
C LEU A 71 7.90 -1.77 10.26
N ALA A 72 9.09 -2.33 10.00
CA ALA A 72 9.89 -1.97 8.83
C ALA A 72 9.21 -2.34 7.48
N LEU A 73 8.07 -3.03 7.52
CA LEU A 73 7.28 -3.42 6.34
C LEU A 73 6.64 -2.21 5.64
N SER A 74 6.49 -1.07 6.32
CA SER A 74 6.02 0.17 5.69
C SER A 74 6.87 0.63 4.51
N GLN A 75 8.18 0.35 4.53
CA GLN A 75 9.08 0.63 3.43
C GLN A 75 8.73 -0.20 2.19
N LEU A 76 8.37 -1.48 2.39
CA LEU A 76 7.95 -2.36 1.30
C LEU A 76 6.71 -1.85 0.56
N PHE A 77 5.82 -1.13 1.27
CA PHE A 77 4.59 -0.59 0.67
C PHE A 77 4.82 0.73 -0.08
N ALA A 78 5.91 1.43 0.22
CA ALA A 78 6.28 2.67 -0.46
C ALA A 78 7.23 2.41 -1.64
N ASP A 79 8.04 1.35 -1.57
CA ASP A 79 9.02 1.03 -2.60
C ASP A 79 8.34 0.64 -3.91
N SER A 80 8.52 1.49 -4.92
CA SER A 80 8.08 1.23 -6.29
C SER A 80 9.02 0.30 -7.06
N LYS A 81 10.15 -0.05 -6.45
CA LYS A 81 11.17 -0.93 -7.03
C LYS A 81 11.04 -2.29 -6.37
N SER A 82 10.06 -3.05 -6.82
CA SER A 82 10.09 -4.49 -6.75
C SER A 82 11.50 -4.98 -7.07
N SER A 83 12.15 -5.59 -6.09
CA SER A 83 13.56 -5.94 -6.12
C SER A 83 13.88 -6.89 -7.28
N VAL A 84 14.22 -6.31 -8.45
CA VAL A 84 15.19 -6.93 -9.34
C VAL A 84 16.50 -6.84 -8.59
N ARG A 85 16.94 -7.96 -7.99
CA ARG A 85 18.31 -8.08 -7.51
C ARG A 85 19.24 -7.74 -8.67
N GLU A 86 20.05 -6.69 -8.51
CA GLU A 86 21.13 -6.38 -9.46
C GLU A 86 22.03 -7.61 -9.58
N GLY A 87 21.91 -8.33 -10.70
CA GLY A 87 22.72 -9.54 -10.99
C GLY A 87 21.92 -10.74 -11.49
N GLU A 88 20.59 -10.77 -11.32
CA GLU A 88 19.77 -11.88 -11.83
C GLU A 88 19.10 -11.48 -13.15
N GLN A 89 19.47 -12.20 -14.21
CA GLN A 89 19.02 -12.03 -15.60
C GLN A 89 17.56 -11.58 -15.65
N LYS A 90 17.32 -10.43 -16.32
CA LYS A 90 16.03 -9.85 -16.70
C LYS A 90 15.12 -10.90 -17.36
N ARG A 91 14.52 -11.78 -16.57
CA ARG A 91 13.27 -12.45 -16.93
C ARG A 91 12.22 -11.35 -16.88
N THR A 92 11.42 -11.29 -17.91
CA THR A 92 10.17 -10.55 -17.99
C THR A 92 9.29 -10.92 -16.79
N VAL A 93 9.49 -10.27 -15.64
CA VAL A 93 8.62 -10.44 -14.47
C VAL A 93 7.48 -9.46 -14.65
N GLU A 94 6.44 -9.89 -15.36
CA GLU A 94 5.16 -9.17 -15.46
C GLU A 94 4.41 -9.11 -14.11
N ASN A 95 4.97 -9.72 -13.05
CA ASN A 95 4.36 -9.88 -11.73
C ASN A 95 5.17 -9.28 -10.57
N ALA A 96 5.86 -8.15 -10.79
CA ALA A 96 6.81 -7.64 -9.81
C ALA A 96 6.14 -6.99 -8.57
N GLY A 97 4.84 -6.71 -8.57
CA GLY A 97 4.19 -5.98 -7.47
C GLY A 97 3.85 -6.84 -6.24
N LEU A 98 3.47 -6.17 -5.15
CA LEU A 98 2.90 -6.82 -3.96
C LEU A 98 1.38 -6.85 -4.03
N THR A 99 0.77 -7.93 -3.54
CA THR A 99 -0.67 -7.96 -3.27
C THR A 99 -0.90 -7.88 -1.77
N LEU A 100 -1.73 -6.94 -1.33
CA LEU A 100 -2.15 -6.79 0.06
C LEU A 100 -3.60 -7.27 0.22
N LEU A 101 -3.80 -8.21 1.14
CA LEU A 101 -5.12 -8.65 1.61
C LEU A 101 -5.44 -7.87 2.87
N VAL A 102 -6.13 -6.74 2.76
CA VAL A 102 -6.27 -5.77 3.84
C VAL A 102 -7.60 -5.96 4.58
N PRO A 103 -7.60 -6.39 5.85
CA PRO A 103 -8.82 -6.52 6.61
C PRO A 103 -9.42 -5.16 6.94
N THR A 104 -10.75 -5.07 6.93
CA THR A 104 -11.44 -3.89 7.46
C THR A 104 -11.22 -3.74 8.97
N ASN A 105 -11.33 -2.52 9.48
CA ASN A 105 -11.30 -2.24 10.92
C ASN A 105 -12.33 -3.09 11.67
N LYS A 106 -13.50 -3.31 11.08
CA LYS A 106 -14.54 -4.19 11.63
C LYS A 106 -14.03 -5.63 11.77
N ALA A 107 -13.37 -6.17 10.76
CA ALA A 107 -12.76 -7.50 10.80
C ALA A 107 -11.70 -7.60 11.91
N VAL A 108 -10.79 -6.63 11.99
CA VAL A 108 -9.75 -6.62 13.04
C VAL A 108 -10.33 -6.46 14.44
N MET A 109 -11.41 -5.69 14.59
CA MET A 109 -12.11 -5.54 15.87
C MET A 109 -12.82 -6.83 16.29
N ALA A 110 -13.32 -7.62 15.33
CA ALA A 110 -14.00 -8.89 15.57
C ALA A 110 -13.07 -10.04 16.00
N LEU A 111 -11.75 -9.88 15.85
CA LEU A 111 -10.78 -10.85 16.35
C LEU A 111 -10.94 -11.06 17.87
N ALA A 112 -11.03 -12.34 18.26
CA ALA A 112 -11.09 -12.75 19.67
C ALA A 112 -9.83 -12.36 20.45
N ARG A 113 -8.66 -12.38 19.79
CA ARG A 113 -7.38 -11.92 20.31
C ARG A 113 -6.76 -10.90 19.37
N LYS A 114 -6.16 -9.85 19.92
CA LYS A 114 -5.51 -8.83 19.09
C LYS A 114 -4.17 -9.34 18.57
N PRO A 115 -3.68 -8.85 17.41
CA PRO A 115 -2.46 -9.36 16.78
C PRO A 115 -1.24 -9.38 17.71
N HIS A 116 -1.10 -8.39 18.59
CA HIS A 116 0.00 -8.31 19.56
C HIS A 116 -0.07 -9.34 20.69
N GLN A 117 -1.24 -9.93 20.97
CA GLN A 117 -1.42 -10.88 22.06
C GLN A 117 -0.87 -12.28 21.71
N GLY A 118 -0.61 -12.57 20.43
CA GLY A 118 -0.12 -13.87 19.97
C GLY A 118 -1.08 -15.02 20.26
N PRO A 119 -0.64 -16.27 19.99
CA PRO A 119 -1.42 -17.47 20.32
C PRO A 119 -1.58 -17.63 21.85
N PRO A 120 -2.60 -18.35 22.31
CA PRO A 120 -2.76 -18.63 23.72
C PRO A 120 -1.53 -19.38 24.28
N PRO A 121 -1.06 -19.02 25.50
CA PRO A 121 0.06 -19.72 26.10
C PRO A 121 -0.31 -21.19 26.28
N LYS A 122 0.53 -22.10 25.75
CA LYS A 122 0.32 -23.55 25.86
C LYS A 122 0.26 -24.03 27.32
N ASN A 123 0.83 -23.26 28.24
CA ASN A 123 0.88 -23.53 29.66
C ASN A 123 0.14 -22.45 30.47
N ALA A 124 -1.12 -22.14 30.13
CA ALA A 124 -1.91 -21.15 30.87
C ALA A 124 -2.05 -21.40 32.39
N ASN A 125 -1.67 -22.59 32.86
CA ASN A 125 -1.67 -22.97 34.28
C ASN A 125 -0.34 -22.71 35.02
N GLU A 126 0.73 -22.40 34.29
CA GLU A 126 2.01 -22.01 34.89
C GLU A 126 2.10 -20.49 34.81
N GLY A 127 2.08 -19.81 35.97
CA GLY A 127 2.18 -18.36 36.07
C GLY A 127 3.53 -17.84 35.59
N ILE A 128 3.78 -17.86 34.28
CA ILE A 128 5.00 -17.36 33.65
C ILE A 128 4.92 -15.83 33.67
N THR A 129 5.62 -15.22 34.62
CA THR A 129 5.97 -13.80 34.59
C THR A 129 7.05 -13.60 33.54
N ILE A 130 6.66 -13.15 32.35
CA ILE A 130 7.57 -12.58 31.35
C ILE A 130 7.96 -11.16 31.77
N SER A 131 9.17 -10.74 31.42
CA SER A 131 9.57 -9.34 31.58
C SER A 131 8.84 -8.43 30.58
N ASP A 132 8.78 -7.12 30.89
CA ASP A 132 8.20 -6.13 29.98
C ASP A 132 8.91 -6.07 28.62
N GLU A 133 10.24 -6.27 28.62
CA GLU A 133 11.05 -6.29 27.41
C GLU A 133 10.72 -7.51 26.53
N GLU A 134 10.62 -8.69 27.13
CA GLU A 134 10.22 -9.91 26.42
C GLU A 134 8.79 -9.79 25.88
N PHE A 135 7.87 -9.24 26.67
CA PHE A 135 6.50 -8.97 26.22
C PHE A 135 6.48 -8.05 25.00
N HIS A 136 7.25 -6.95 25.03
CA HIS A 136 7.32 -6.02 23.91
C HIS A 136 7.89 -6.69 22.65
N LYS A 137 8.95 -7.50 22.79
CA LYS A 137 9.54 -8.26 21.69
C LYS A 137 8.54 -9.24 21.08
N LEU A 138 7.89 -10.06 21.91
CA LEU A 138 6.89 -11.04 21.46
C LEU A 138 5.70 -10.35 20.80
N SER A 139 5.22 -9.25 21.38
CA SER A 139 4.16 -8.42 20.81
C SER A 139 4.51 -7.98 19.39
N LYS A 140 5.73 -7.47 19.18
CA LYS A 140 6.19 -7.02 17.86
C LYS A 140 6.32 -8.18 16.87
N GLU A 141 6.87 -9.32 17.29
CA GLU A 141 7.00 -10.53 16.46
C GLU A 141 5.62 -11.07 16.04
N ASN A 142 4.65 -11.08 16.95
CA ASN A 142 3.28 -11.51 16.66
C ASN A 142 2.60 -10.58 15.64
N VAL A 143 2.73 -9.26 15.82
CA VAL A 143 2.21 -8.28 14.87
C VAL A 143 2.88 -8.44 13.50
N GLN A 144 4.20 -8.67 13.47
CA GLN A 144 4.93 -8.89 12.22
C GLN A 144 4.40 -10.12 11.47
N ARG A 145 4.32 -11.28 12.13
CA ARG A 145 3.78 -12.50 11.51
C ARG A 145 2.35 -12.30 11.02
N TRP A 146 1.52 -11.62 11.81
CA TRP A 146 0.15 -11.31 11.43
C TRP A 146 0.09 -10.44 10.18
N VAL A 147 0.91 -9.39 10.06
CA VAL A 147 0.95 -8.55 8.85
C VAL A 147 1.50 -9.33 7.66
N GLU A 148 2.57 -10.12 7.82
CA GLU A 148 3.17 -10.91 6.74
C GLU A 148 2.21 -11.92 6.10
N ALA A 149 1.29 -12.50 6.89
CA ALA A 149 0.24 -13.40 6.38
C ALA A 149 -0.76 -12.72 5.44
N HIS A 150 -0.81 -11.38 5.44
CA HIS A 150 -1.69 -10.58 4.58
C HIS A 150 -0.98 -10.05 3.34
N ILE A 151 0.28 -10.44 3.09
CA ILE A 151 1.09 -9.97 1.97
C ILE A 151 1.42 -11.15 1.06
N ILE A 152 1.16 -11.00 -0.24
CA ILE A 152 1.57 -11.95 -1.28
C ILE A 152 2.57 -11.24 -2.20
N ALA A 153 3.73 -11.86 -2.42
CA ALA A 153 4.83 -11.29 -3.22
C ALA A 153 4.61 -11.46 -4.74
N THR A 154 3.36 -11.38 -5.19
CA THR A 154 2.94 -11.54 -6.59
C THR A 154 1.76 -10.63 -6.84
N SER A 155 1.82 -9.83 -7.91
CA SER A 155 0.74 -8.96 -8.35
C SER A 155 0.85 -8.68 -9.84
N PRO A 156 -0.25 -8.70 -10.61
CA PRO A 156 -1.61 -9.03 -10.16
C PRO A 156 -1.79 -10.53 -9.88
N LEU A 157 -2.77 -10.87 -9.04
CA LEU A 157 -3.19 -12.26 -8.84
C LEU A 157 -4.10 -12.70 -9.99
N THR A 158 -4.07 -13.99 -10.30
CA THR A 158 -5.02 -14.64 -11.21
C THR A 158 -5.87 -15.63 -10.43
N PHE A 159 -7.14 -15.80 -10.80
CA PHE A 159 -8.05 -16.65 -10.05
C PHE A 159 -8.62 -17.78 -10.92
N PRO A 160 -7.78 -18.75 -11.36
CA PRO A 160 -8.26 -19.86 -12.15
C PRO A 160 -9.25 -20.73 -11.35
N ALA A 161 -10.32 -21.17 -12.00
CA ALA A 161 -11.27 -22.10 -11.40
C ALA A 161 -10.68 -23.53 -11.32
N PRO A 162 -11.03 -24.34 -10.30
CA PRO A 162 -11.97 -24.03 -9.22
C PRO A 162 -11.32 -23.32 -8.02
N ALA A 163 -10.01 -23.46 -7.84
CA ALA A 163 -9.26 -22.85 -6.75
C ALA A 163 -7.78 -22.65 -7.10
N VAL A 164 -7.15 -21.68 -6.46
CA VAL A 164 -5.72 -21.39 -6.55
C VAL A 164 -5.18 -21.03 -5.17
N THR A 165 -3.91 -21.31 -4.93
CA THR A 165 -3.23 -20.98 -3.67
C THR A 165 -2.01 -20.13 -3.95
N TYR A 166 -1.78 -19.11 -3.13
CA TYR A 166 -0.60 -18.24 -3.19
C TYR A 166 0.15 -18.24 -1.88
N ASP A 167 1.47 -18.36 -1.94
CA ASP A 167 2.30 -18.22 -0.75
C ASP A 167 2.32 -16.75 -0.29
N THR A 168 2.18 -16.57 1.01
CA THR A 168 2.33 -15.26 1.65
C THR A 168 3.80 -14.99 1.95
N VAL A 169 4.10 -13.77 2.36
CA VAL A 169 5.44 -13.43 2.87
C VAL A 169 5.73 -14.13 4.19
N LEU A 170 4.70 -14.53 4.95
CA LEU A 170 4.88 -15.35 6.15
C LEU A 170 5.29 -16.77 5.74
N GLN A 171 6.50 -17.17 6.11
CA GLN A 171 7.05 -18.47 5.75
C GLN A 171 6.14 -19.62 6.21
N GLY A 172 5.79 -20.50 5.27
CA GLY A 172 4.93 -21.66 5.54
C GLY A 172 3.43 -21.36 5.57
N LYS A 173 3.03 -20.11 5.33
CA LYS A 173 1.62 -19.72 5.18
C LYS A 173 1.31 -19.43 3.72
N SER A 174 0.26 -20.07 3.23
CA SER A 174 -0.33 -19.80 1.91
C SER A 174 -1.80 -19.44 2.09
N VAL A 175 -2.35 -18.71 1.11
CA VAL A 175 -3.75 -18.28 1.10
C VAL A 175 -4.47 -18.93 -0.08
N SER A 176 -5.57 -19.64 0.21
CA SER A 176 -6.41 -20.28 -0.80
C SER A 176 -7.52 -19.34 -1.30
N PHE A 177 -7.75 -19.35 -2.61
CA PHE A 177 -8.78 -18.60 -3.30
C PHE A 177 -9.66 -19.60 -4.05
N THR A 178 -10.96 -19.60 -3.77
CA THR A 178 -11.92 -20.52 -4.37
C THR A 178 -12.96 -19.74 -5.16
N SER A 179 -13.21 -20.15 -6.40
CA SER A 179 -14.28 -19.57 -7.21
C SER A 179 -15.64 -20.08 -6.75
N THR A 180 -16.54 -19.14 -6.48
CA THR A 180 -17.92 -19.41 -6.05
C THR A 180 -18.89 -19.58 -7.23
N GLN A 181 -18.44 -19.34 -8.46
CA GLN A 181 -19.27 -19.47 -9.67
C GLN A 181 -18.65 -20.39 -10.72
N GLY A 182 -19.47 -21.24 -11.34
CA GLY A 182 -19.12 -21.93 -12.57
C GLY A 182 -19.40 -21.01 -13.77
N ASN A 183 -18.34 -20.47 -14.38
CA ASN A 183 -18.37 -19.77 -15.68
C ASN A 183 -19.26 -18.50 -15.79
N GLY A 184 -19.25 -17.62 -14.79
CA GLY A 184 -20.06 -16.38 -14.79
C GLY A 184 -19.29 -15.11 -15.14
N GLU A 185 -19.82 -14.33 -16.08
CA GLU A 185 -19.35 -12.97 -16.42
C GLU A 185 -19.32 -12.04 -15.19
N GLY A 186 -18.19 -11.38 -14.95
CA GLY A 186 -17.97 -10.45 -13.85
C GLY A 186 -16.49 -10.17 -13.64
N GLU A 187 -16.14 -9.23 -12.75
CA GLU A 187 -14.74 -9.07 -12.33
C GLU A 187 -14.32 -10.31 -11.53
N ASP A 188 -13.21 -10.94 -11.93
CA ASP A 188 -12.75 -12.24 -11.37
C ASP A 188 -12.70 -12.27 -9.84
N TRP A 189 -12.33 -11.16 -9.19
CA TRP A 189 -12.25 -11.10 -7.72
C TRP A 189 -13.62 -11.11 -7.00
N LYS A 190 -14.70 -10.70 -7.66
CA LYS A 190 -16.05 -10.64 -7.06
C LYS A 190 -16.67 -12.02 -6.90
N THR A 191 -16.23 -12.99 -7.71
CA THR A 191 -16.71 -14.37 -7.67
C THR A 191 -15.79 -15.26 -6.84
N VAL A 192 -14.78 -14.71 -6.17
CA VAL A 192 -13.78 -15.47 -5.41
C VAL A 192 -13.96 -15.24 -3.92
N THR A 193 -13.86 -16.32 -3.15
CA THR A 193 -13.72 -16.28 -1.70
C THR A 193 -12.33 -16.74 -1.29
N ILE A 194 -11.84 -16.17 -0.21
CA ILE A 194 -10.54 -16.48 0.38
C ILE A 194 -10.76 -17.40 1.58
N GLU A 195 -10.01 -18.49 1.68
CA GLU A 195 -10.10 -19.47 2.77
C GLU A 195 -11.55 -19.86 3.12
N ASP A 196 -11.93 -19.74 4.40
CA ASP A 196 -13.23 -20.05 4.99
C ASP A 196 -14.37 -19.10 4.57
N GLY A 197 -14.39 -18.68 3.30
CA GLY A 197 -15.45 -17.86 2.73
C GLY A 197 -15.26 -16.36 2.92
N ILE A 198 -14.06 -15.90 3.24
CA ILE A 198 -13.72 -14.48 3.36
C ILE A 198 -13.97 -13.79 2.01
N LYS A 199 -14.68 -12.66 2.02
CA LYS A 199 -15.07 -11.95 0.81
C LYS A 199 -14.15 -10.79 0.55
N ILE A 200 -13.80 -10.62 -0.72
CA ILE A 200 -13.19 -9.39 -1.22
C ILE A 200 -14.30 -8.36 -1.39
N LEU A 201 -14.17 -7.24 -0.69
CA LEU A 201 -15.13 -6.14 -0.69
C LEU A 201 -14.82 -5.10 -1.78
N SER A 202 -13.54 -4.85 -2.02
CA SER A 202 -13.08 -3.91 -3.05
C SER A 202 -11.65 -4.20 -3.46
N THR A 203 -11.30 -3.79 -4.68
CA THR A 203 -9.92 -3.82 -5.17
C THR A 203 -9.45 -2.42 -5.54
N LYS A 204 -8.17 -2.14 -5.32
CA LYS A 204 -7.50 -0.89 -5.71
C LYS A 204 -6.12 -1.21 -6.29
N GLN A 205 -5.85 -0.65 -7.46
CA GLN A 205 -4.53 -0.74 -8.08
C GLN A 205 -3.61 0.38 -7.54
N ALA A 206 -2.39 -0.01 -7.20
CA ALA A 206 -1.32 0.87 -6.78
C ALA A 206 -0.17 0.82 -7.79
N SER A 207 0.71 1.84 -7.78
CA SER A 207 1.91 1.88 -8.63
C SER A 207 2.88 0.72 -8.41
N ASN A 208 2.81 0.06 -7.25
CA ASN A 208 3.66 -1.04 -6.84
C ASN A 208 2.89 -2.31 -6.44
N GLY A 209 1.61 -2.44 -6.81
CA GLY A 209 0.84 -3.61 -6.43
C GLY A 209 -0.68 -3.51 -6.52
N MET A 210 -1.35 -4.42 -5.82
CA MET A 210 -2.80 -4.51 -5.70
C MET A 210 -3.21 -4.57 -4.24
N LEU A 211 -4.25 -3.84 -3.88
CA LEU A 211 -4.87 -3.88 -2.56
C LEU A 211 -6.27 -4.48 -2.69
N TYR A 212 -6.52 -5.58 -2.00
CA TYR A 212 -7.83 -6.18 -1.85
C TYR A 212 -8.32 -5.95 -0.43
N LEU A 213 -9.42 -5.21 -0.27
CA LEU A 213 -10.06 -5.02 1.02
C LEU A 213 -10.93 -6.25 1.33
N ILE A 214 -10.76 -6.87 2.49
CA ILE A 214 -11.43 -8.12 2.87
C ILE A 214 -12.26 -7.97 4.15
N ASP A 215 -13.34 -8.76 4.26
CA ASP A 215 -14.32 -8.66 5.36
C ASP A 215 -13.97 -9.47 6.61
N ALA A 216 -12.88 -10.24 6.58
CA ALA A 216 -12.29 -10.97 7.70
C ALA A 216 -10.76 -10.84 7.67
N THR A 217 -10.06 -11.49 8.61
CA THR A 217 -8.59 -11.52 8.67
C THR A 217 -8.06 -12.88 8.21
N ILE A 218 -6.86 -12.90 7.65
CA ILE A 218 -6.15 -14.16 7.38
C ILE A 218 -5.68 -14.75 8.71
N ASP A 219 -6.03 -16.02 8.93
CA ASP A 219 -5.57 -16.77 10.11
C ASP A 219 -4.10 -17.17 9.97
N ILE A 220 -3.35 -17.10 11.07
CA ILE A 220 -1.92 -17.41 11.11
C ILE A 220 -1.60 -18.75 11.80
N ASP A 221 -2.63 -19.41 12.34
CA ASP A 221 -2.52 -20.68 13.09
C ASP A 221 -2.81 -21.92 12.22
#